data_AF-A0A8T6DCT4-F1
#
_entry.id   AF-A0A8T6DCT4-F1
#
_cell.length_a   1.000
_cell.length_b   1.000
_cell.length_c   1.000
_cell.angle_alpha   90.00
_cell.angle_beta   90.00
_cell.angle_gamma   90.00
#
_symmetry.space_group_name_H-M   'P 1'
#
loop_
_entity.id
_entity.type
_entity.pdbx_description
1 polymer ?
#
loop_
_entity_poly.entity_id
_entity_poly.type
_entity_poly.pdbx_seq_one_letter_code
_entity_poly.pdbx_strand_id
1 'polypeptide(L)'
;VTLDGDIGAALSSPLTIGIILGLLIGKPLGIVLFAWIAVKVGLAALPHYVSWVQITGVGLLGGIGFTMAIFISSLAFSDADLVTQSKLAIFVASIMTGILGYVFLRFARQIESRLE
;
A
#
# COMPACT_ATOMS: atom_id res chain seq x y z
N VAL A 1 -4.53 -7.66 -27.33
CA VAL A 1 -3.68 -7.76 -26.12
C VAL A 1 -3.05 -9.14 -26.15
N THR A 2 -1.97 -9.28 -26.91
CA THR A 2 -1.22 -10.53 -27.02
C THR A 2 -0.40 -10.70 -25.76
N LEU A 3 -0.80 -11.63 -24.90
CA LEU A 3 -0.05 -12.08 -23.74
C LEU A 3 1.03 -13.09 -24.21
N ASP A 4 1.82 -12.68 -25.19
CA ASP A 4 2.87 -13.50 -25.80
C ASP A 4 4.23 -13.03 -25.28
N GLY A 5 4.75 -13.75 -24.30
CA GLY A 5 6.13 -13.59 -23.85
C GLY A 5 6.30 -12.71 -22.61
N ASP A 6 6.42 -13.39 -21.47
CA ASP A 6 7.19 -12.96 -20.31
C ASP A 6 6.53 -12.00 -19.30
N ILE A 7 5.40 -12.43 -18.74
CA ILE A 7 4.84 -11.86 -17.49
C ILE A 7 5.93 -11.79 -16.39
N GLY A 8 6.89 -12.74 -16.39
CA GLY A 8 8.03 -12.75 -15.47
C GLY A 8 8.96 -11.54 -15.66
N ALA A 9 9.36 -11.22 -16.89
CA ALA A 9 10.14 -10.04 -17.22
C ALA A 9 9.38 -8.73 -16.97
N ALA A 10 8.08 -8.69 -17.26
CA ALA A 10 7.25 -7.53 -16.98
C ALA A 10 7.11 -7.25 -15.47
N LEU A 11 7.07 -8.30 -14.64
CA LEU A 11 7.06 -8.19 -13.18
C LEU A 11 8.43 -7.84 -12.58
N SER A 12 9.53 -8.24 -13.22
CA SER A 12 10.90 -7.91 -12.78
C SER A 12 11.42 -6.57 -13.33
N SER A 13 10.62 -5.89 -14.16
CA SER A 13 10.89 -4.52 -14.61
C SER A 13 11.10 -3.57 -13.41
N PRO A 14 12.13 -2.69 -13.45
CA PRO A 14 12.36 -1.69 -12.41
C PRO A 14 11.13 -0.82 -12.14
N LEU A 15 10.32 -0.54 -13.16
CA LEU A 15 9.06 0.21 -13.03
C LEU A 15 8.07 -0.53 -12.12
N THR A 16 7.84 -1.81 -12.40
CA THR A 16 6.89 -2.65 -11.65
C THR A 16 7.31 -2.77 -10.20
N ILE A 17 8.60 -3.07 -9.95
CA ILE A 17 9.15 -3.18 -8.60
C ILE A 17 9.02 -1.84 -7.86
N GLY A 18 9.34 -0.73 -8.53
CA GLY A 18 9.23 0.61 -7.94
C GLY A 18 7.80 0.96 -7.51
N ILE A 19 6.81 0.63 -8.35
CA ILE A 19 5.39 0.83 -8.03
C ILE A 19 4.97 -0.06 -6.86
N ILE A 20 5.32 -1.35 -6.89
CA ILE A 20 4.97 -2.30 -5.83
C ILE A 20 5.56 -1.83 -4.50
N LEU A 21 6.86 -1.52 -4.44
CA LEU A 21 7.50 -1.04 -3.21
C LEU A 21 6.96 0.32 -2.76
N GLY A 22 6.66 1.21 -3.70
CA GLY A 22 6.07 2.52 -3.40
C GLY A 22 4.70 2.41 -2.73
N LEU A 23 3.83 1.51 -3.21
CA LEU A 23 2.52 1.27 -2.60
C LEU A 23 2.62 0.44 -1.32
N LEU A 24 3.47 -0.59 -1.32
CA LEU A 24 3.57 -1.55 -0.22
C LEU A 24 4.32 -0.99 1.00
N ILE A 25 5.34 -0.17 0.78
CA ILE A 25 6.21 0.35 1.84
C ILE A 25 6.06 1.86 1.96
N GLY A 26 6.04 2.59 0.84
CA GLY A 26 5.98 4.05 0.84
C GLY A 26 4.71 4.59 1.51
N LYS A 27 3.53 4.06 1.16
CA LYS A 27 2.26 4.52 1.76
C LYS A 27 2.16 4.21 3.26
N PRO A 28 2.43 2.98 3.73
CA PRO A 28 2.32 2.69 5.17
C PRO A 28 3.35 3.46 5.98
N LEU A 29 4.60 3.56 5.52
CA LEU A 29 5.63 4.36 6.19
C LEU A 29 5.23 5.82 6.25
N GLY A 30 4.73 6.39 5.16
CA GLY A 30 4.25 7.78 5.13
C GLY A 30 3.13 8.01 6.14
N ILE A 31 2.10 7.16 6.13
CA ILE A 31 0.94 7.31 7.03
C ILE A 31 1.39 7.23 8.50
N VAL A 32 2.18 6.20 8.86
CA VAL A 32 2.63 6.01 10.24
C VAL A 32 3.55 7.15 10.69
N LEU A 33 4.49 7.56 9.84
CA LEU A 33 5.43 8.62 10.15
C LEU A 33 4.72 9.96 10.38
N PHE A 34 3.82 10.35 9.47
CA PHE A 34 3.08 11.61 9.62
C PHE A 34 2.10 11.58 10.78
N ALA A 35 1.44 10.44 11.03
CA ALA A 35 0.62 10.27 12.24
C ALA A 35 1.46 10.41 13.52
N TRP A 36 2.65 9.81 13.55
CA TRP A 36 3.57 9.92 14.68
C TRP A 36 4.06 11.35 14.91
N ILE A 37 4.44 12.07 13.86
CA ILE A 37 4.84 13.48 13.95
C ILE A 37 3.67 14.33 14.46
N ALA A 38 2.46 14.14 13.92
CA ALA A 38 1.29 14.91 14.33
C ALA A 38 0.96 14.73 15.82
N VAL A 39 1.05 13.49 16.32
CA VAL A 39 0.86 13.20 17.75
C VAL A 39 1.97 13.79 18.60
N LYS A 40 3.24 13.66 18.15
CA LYS A 40 4.40 14.15 18.89
C LYS A 40 4.44 15.67 19.04
N VAL A 41 3.98 16.40 18.03
CA VAL A 41 3.91 17.88 18.05
C VAL A 41 2.64 18.38 18.76
N GLY A 42 1.71 17.49 19.12
CA GLY A 42 0.45 17.85 19.79
C GLY A 42 -0.63 18.41 18.85
N LEU A 43 -0.47 18.23 17.54
CA LEU A 43 -1.49 18.61 16.54
C LEU A 43 -2.67 17.63 16.50
N ALA A 44 -2.44 16.38 16.93
CA ALA A 44 -3.45 15.34 17.03
C ALA A 44 -3.25 14.51 18.30
N ALA A 45 -4.30 13.84 18.75
CA ALA A 45 -4.25 12.90 19.87
C ALA A 45 -4.74 11.52 19.41
N LEU A 46 -4.14 10.47 19.95
CA LEU A 46 -4.55 9.10 19.70
C LEU A 46 -5.87 8.81 20.44
N PRO A 47 -6.94 8.35 19.77
CA PRO A 47 -8.21 8.03 20.43
C PRO A 47 -8.07 6.88 21.44
N HIS A 48 -8.93 6.86 22.46
CA HIS A 48 -8.87 5.91 23.58
C HIS A 48 -8.89 4.41 23.19
N TYR A 49 -9.40 4.07 22.00
CA TYR A 49 -9.56 2.68 21.51
C TYR A 49 -8.66 2.34 20.33
N VAL A 50 -7.74 3.23 19.97
CA VAL A 50 -6.85 3.05 18.82
C VAL A 50 -5.42 2.89 19.30
N SER A 51 -4.81 1.75 18.97
CA SER A 51 -3.39 1.50 19.24
C SER A 51 -2.52 1.82 18.02
N TRP A 52 -1.21 2.03 18.25
CA TRP A 52 -0.23 2.21 17.16
C TRP A 52 -0.17 1.00 16.21
N VAL A 53 -0.52 -0.19 16.70
CA VAL A 53 -0.66 -1.39 15.89
C VAL A 53 -1.82 -1.22 14.91
N GLN A 54 -2.98 -0.74 15.36
CA GLN A 54 -4.11 -0.46 14.47
C GLN A 54 -3.78 0.62 13.44
N ILE A 55 -3.08 1.70 13.82
CA ILE A 55 -2.62 2.72 12.87
C ILE A 55 -1.72 2.11 11.79
N THR A 56 -0.79 1.25 12.18
CA THR A 56 0.13 0.60 11.23
C THR A 56 -0.65 -0.33 10.29
N GLY A 57 -1.61 -1.09 10.80
CA GLY A 57 -2.46 -1.97 9.99
C GLY A 57 -3.35 -1.20 9.01
N VAL A 58 -3.95 -0.09 9.46
CA VAL A 58 -4.73 0.82 8.59
C VAL A 58 -3.81 1.50 7.57
N GLY A 59 -2.59 1.88 7.96
CA GLY A 59 -1.57 2.41 7.04
C GLY A 59 -1.22 1.40 5.93
N LEU A 60 -1.12 0.12 6.27
CA LEU A 60 -0.90 -0.98 5.34
C LEU A 60 -2.05 -1.13 4.34
N LEU A 61 -3.30 -1.06 4.82
CA LEU A 61 -4.49 -1.00 3.95
C LEU A 61 -4.54 0.28 3.11
N GLY A 62 -4.01 1.39 3.61
CA GLY A 62 -3.86 2.64 2.87
C GLY A 62 -2.97 2.51 1.63
N GLY A 63 -2.18 1.44 1.54
CA GLY A 63 -1.41 1.02 0.36
C GLY A 63 -2.26 0.65 -0.86
N ILE A 64 -3.57 0.40 -0.70
CA ILE A 64 -4.49 0.06 -1.79
C ILE A 64 -4.68 1.31 -2.68
N GLY A 65 -3.93 1.35 -3.78
CA GLY A 65 -3.93 2.48 -4.71
C GLY A 65 -4.93 2.33 -5.86
N PHE A 66 -5.39 1.12 -6.16
CA PHE A 66 -6.13 0.70 -7.37
C PHE A 66 -6.60 1.84 -8.29
N THR A 67 -7.75 2.47 -8.03
CA THR A 67 -8.35 3.47 -8.94
C THR A 67 -7.52 4.74 -9.08
N MET A 68 -7.10 5.35 -7.97
CA MET A 68 -6.35 6.60 -7.98
C MET A 68 -4.92 6.42 -8.48
N ALA A 69 -4.26 5.32 -8.15
CA ALA A 69 -2.92 5.02 -8.65
C ALA A 69 -2.94 4.72 -10.15
N ILE A 70 -3.95 4.01 -10.67
CA ILE A 70 -4.11 3.79 -12.11
C ILE A 70 -4.30 5.14 -12.82
N PHE A 71 -5.14 6.02 -12.27
CA PHE A 71 -5.34 7.36 -12.81
C PHE A 71 -4.02 8.16 -12.86
N ILE A 72 -3.28 8.20 -11.74
CA ILE A 72 -1.97 8.87 -11.69
C ILE A 72 -0.99 8.25 -12.69
N SER A 73 -0.96 6.92 -12.85
CA SER A 73 -0.07 6.27 -13.83
C SER A 73 -0.40 6.67 -15.28
N SER A 74 -1.68 6.87 -15.59
CA SER A 74 -2.10 7.31 -16.93
C SER A 74 -1.75 8.77 -17.22
N LEU A 75 -1.57 9.59 -16.18
CA LEU A 75 -1.07 10.95 -16.30
C LEU A 75 0.47 11.01 -16.32
N ALA A 76 1.13 10.06 -15.65
CA ALA A 76 2.58 10.04 -15.50
C ALA A 76 3.32 9.48 -16.72
N PHE A 77 2.70 8.58 -17.48
CA PHE A 77 3.34 7.92 -18.62
C PHE A 77 2.56 8.14 -19.91
N SER A 78 3.27 8.58 -20.95
CA SER A 78 2.73 8.77 -22.30
C SER A 78 2.75 7.48 -23.15
N ASP A 79 3.64 6.55 -22.80
CA ASP A 79 3.82 5.28 -23.50
C ASP A 79 2.75 4.25 -23.05
N ALA A 80 2.02 3.70 -24.01
CA ALA A 80 0.96 2.74 -23.77
C ALA A 80 1.44 1.44 -23.11
N ASP A 81 2.67 1.01 -23.39
CA ASP A 81 3.25 -0.20 -22.81
C ASP A 81 3.59 0.01 -21.33
N LEU A 82 4.17 1.18 -20.98
CA LEU A 82 4.46 1.55 -19.59
C LEU A 82 3.18 1.73 -18.76
N VAL A 83 2.13 2.30 -19.35
CA VAL A 83 0.81 2.42 -18.70
C VAL A 83 0.22 1.03 -18.43
N THR A 84 0.36 0.10 -19.38
CA THR A 84 -0.14 -1.28 -19.22
C THR A 84 0.63 -2.03 -18.13
N GLN A 85 1.96 -1.92 -18.11
CA GLN A 85 2.80 -2.49 -17.05
C GLN A 85 2.46 -1.89 -15.68
N SER A 86 2.29 -0.56 -15.60
CA SER A 86 1.94 0.13 -14.36
C SER A 86 0.60 -0.33 -13.80
N LYS A 87 -0.42 -0.52 -14.65
CA LYS A 87 -1.73 -1.02 -14.22
C LYS A 87 -1.62 -2.41 -13.59
N LEU A 88 -0.86 -3.31 -14.19
CA LEU A 88 -0.61 -4.65 -13.64
C LEU A 88 0.13 -4.57 -12.30
N ALA A 89 1.18 -3.76 -12.22
CA ALA A 89 1.95 -3.54 -11.00
C ALA A 89 1.07 -3.01 -9.86
N ILE A 90 0.24 -2.00 -10.12
CA ILE A 90 -0.69 -1.41 -9.14
C ILE A 90 -1.72 -2.44 -8.67
N PHE A 91 -2.22 -3.27 -9.58
CA PHE A 91 -3.19 -4.32 -9.24
C PHE A 91 -2.57 -5.35 -8.29
N VAL A 92 -1.38 -5.86 -8.63
CA VAL A 92 -0.64 -6.81 -7.79
C VAL A 92 -0.33 -6.18 -6.43
N ALA A 93 0.20 -4.96 -6.42
CA ALA A 93 0.51 -4.24 -5.18
C ALA A 93 -0.73 -4.06 -4.29
N SER A 94 -1.86 -3.68 -4.87
CA SER A 94 -3.12 -3.45 -4.13
C SER A 94 -3.64 -4.73 -3.46
N ILE A 95 -3.54 -5.87 -4.16
CA ILE A 95 -3.89 -7.17 -3.59
C ILE A 95 -2.94 -7.53 -2.44
N MET A 96 -1.62 -7.38 -2.65
CA MET A 96 -0.62 -7.66 -1.62
C MET A 96 -0.84 -6.81 -0.37
N THR A 97 -1.03 -5.49 -0.52
CA THR A 97 -1.29 -4.58 0.60
C THR A 97 -2.61 -4.90 1.30
N GLY A 98 -3.64 -5.28 0.54
CA GLY A 98 -4.94 -5.65 1.09
C GLY A 98 -4.86 -6.93 1.94
N ILE A 99 -4.21 -7.98 1.43
CA ILE A 99 -4.00 -9.23 2.16
C ILE A 99 -3.13 -8.98 3.41
N LEU A 100 -1.99 -8.31 3.25
CA LEU A 100 -1.07 -8.06 4.35
C LEU A 100 -1.72 -7.17 5.42
N GLY A 101 -2.42 -6.10 5.03
CA GLY A 101 -3.16 -5.23 5.95
C GLY A 101 -4.27 -5.96 6.70
N TYR A 102 -5.05 -6.80 6.00
CA TYR A 102 -6.10 -7.60 6.62
C TYR A 102 -5.53 -8.62 7.61
N VAL A 103 -4.51 -9.38 7.20
CA VAL A 103 -3.86 -10.39 8.06
C VAL A 103 -3.23 -9.72 9.28
N PHE A 104 -2.53 -8.61 9.09
CA PHE A 104 -1.93 -7.85 10.18
C PHE A 104 -2.98 -7.37 11.20
N LEU A 105 -4.07 -6.76 10.73
CA LEU A 105 -5.16 -6.31 11.61
C LEU A 105 -5.89 -7.48 12.29
N ARG A 106 -6.04 -8.62 11.61
CA ARG A 106 -6.66 -9.82 12.17
C ARG A 106 -5.86 -10.34 13.37
N PHE A 107 -4.53 -10.35 13.26
CA PHE A 107 -3.64 -10.73 14.36
C PHE A 107 -3.59 -9.65 15.45
N ALA A 108 -3.54 -8.37 15.09
CA ALA A 108 -3.58 -7.26 16.05
C ALA A 108 -4.81 -7.34 16.96
N ARG A 109 -6.00 -7.56 16.38
CA ARG A 109 -7.25 -7.72 17.15
C ARG A 109 -7.21 -8.90 18.12
N GLN A 110 -6.53 -9.99 17.75
CA GLN A 110 -6.43 -11.20 18.57
C GLN A 110 -5.45 -11.02 19.75
N ILE A 111 -4.46 -10.13 19.62
CA ILE A 111 -3.54 -9.78 20.71
C ILE A 111 -4.26 -8.90 21.72
N GLU A 112 -5.00 -7.90 21.25
CA GLU A 112 -5.73 -6.96 22.11
C GLU A 112 -6.80 -7.70 22.94
N SER A 113 -7.55 -8.64 22.33
CA SER A 113 -8.55 -9.46 23.03
C SER A 113 -7.97 -10.52 23.99
N ARG A 114 -6.65 -10.67 24.09
CA ARG A 114 -5.97 -11.59 25.02
C ARG A 114 -5.38 -10.87 26.23
N LEU A 115 -5.30 -9.54 26.17
CA LEU A 115 -4.76 -8.68 27.23
C LEU A 115 -5.87 -8.09 28.11
N GLU A 116 -7.11 -8.03 27.60
CA GLU A 116 -8.35 -7.83 28.37
C GLU A 116 -8.82 -9.14 29.01
#